data_AF-A0A1C6YBX0-F1
#
_entry.id   AF-A0A1C6YBX0-F1
#
_cell.length_a   1.000
_cell.length_b   1.000
_cell.length_c   1.000
_cell.angle_alpha   90.00
_cell.angle_beta   90.00
_cell.angle_gamma   90.00
#
_symmetry.space_group_name_H-M   'P 1'
#
loop_
_entity.id
_entity.type
_entity.pdbx_description
1 polymer ?
#
loop_
_entity_poly.entity_id
_entity_poly.type
_entity_poly.pdbx_seq_one_letter_code
_entity_poly.pdbx_strand_id
1 'polypeptide(L)'
;MVNFKNKCKKEITKYENNQNEITDTSQLYRKKLVQPNYVKLLIIPDEILLSFVENFIELTFNEYAYMNAIKKMKTPKKCIIINILEAQKKFYESNMAENPIFNYSISDEKVDNIYNMCNGDKIDFNLFHEARRIIQIVQEKYTTYDSYEDYIFGNDLVTKDEFKNYIFKYLQDNNVKNKVKVEFKENLISAIKIFKKDNQYFLQLQSQNIKKKMMHFLCNHEIATHLLRMINHDNNNLIQWNINPCHVTEEGLAVINSMYSLKQKNNFLIYPALKYLAVCLGKFYNFSKLYIFLNSIIKDTDKCFKLCARAKRGLRDTSFPGSVYHDQLYFIGSYSILKWYKNIDFQLLYSGNIGLKSLRNISKYVNVKNNMLPKFLSNPSELNAYLEFLEHLSYINGITPETCNFITIEKDNS
;
A
#
# COMPACT_ATOMS: atom_id res chain seq x y z
N MET A 1 -27.69 72.75 7.01
CA MET A 1 -28.77 73.52 6.36
C MET A 1 -29.57 72.56 5.48
N VAL A 2 -30.83 72.37 5.85
CA VAL A 2 -32.00 71.98 5.04
C VAL A 2 -31.98 70.61 4.30
N ASN A 3 -32.76 69.69 4.88
CA ASN A 3 -33.47 68.59 4.23
C ASN A 3 -34.72 69.11 3.50
N PHE A 4 -35.02 68.68 2.26
CA PHE A 4 -36.39 68.56 1.69
C PHE A 4 -36.32 67.61 0.47
N LYS A 5 -36.76 66.35 0.59
CA LYS A 5 -38.08 65.77 0.24
C LYS A 5 -38.46 65.76 -1.26
N ASN A 6 -38.57 64.54 -1.84
CA ASN A 6 -39.73 63.95 -2.54
C ASN A 6 -39.25 62.78 -3.45
N LYS A 7 -39.50 61.49 -3.16
CA LYS A 7 -40.69 60.61 -3.33
C LYS A 7 -41.06 60.21 -4.78
N CYS A 8 -41.01 58.89 -5.01
CA CYS A 8 -41.81 58.02 -5.91
C CYS A 8 -41.32 57.63 -7.33
N LYS A 9 -40.75 56.40 -7.39
CA LYS A 9 -41.23 55.15 -8.06
C LYS A 9 -41.59 55.10 -9.57
N LYS A 10 -41.10 53.97 -10.16
CA LYS A 10 -41.41 53.25 -11.42
C LYS A 10 -40.65 53.78 -12.66
N GLU A 11 -40.01 52.99 -13.52
CA GLU A 11 -40.30 51.63 -13.98
C GLU A 11 -39.03 50.95 -14.59
N ILE A 12 -39.09 49.63 -14.74
CA ILE A 12 -37.99 48.70 -15.12
C ILE A 12 -37.88 48.58 -16.64
N THR A 13 -36.67 48.63 -17.24
CA THR A 13 -36.13 47.60 -18.16
C THR A 13 -34.76 47.97 -18.81
N LYS A 14 -33.82 47.02 -18.66
CA LYS A 14 -32.85 46.43 -19.63
C LYS A 14 -31.75 47.24 -20.37
N TYR A 15 -30.63 46.51 -20.50
CA TYR A 15 -29.44 46.64 -21.38
C TYR A 15 -28.34 47.59 -20.88
N GLU A 16 -27.36 47.05 -20.14
CA GLU A 16 -26.11 46.39 -20.62
C GLU A 16 -24.98 47.41 -20.85
N ASN A 17 -23.97 47.36 -19.98
CA ASN A 17 -22.57 47.40 -20.39
C ASN A 17 -21.62 47.01 -19.24
N ASN A 18 -21.08 45.81 -19.40
CA ASN A 18 -19.76 45.28 -19.00
C ASN A 18 -18.83 46.15 -18.16
N GLN A 19 -18.37 45.58 -17.04
CA GLN A 19 -16.93 45.50 -16.72
C GLN A 19 -16.64 44.34 -15.74
N ASN A 20 -16.11 43.26 -16.32
CA ASN A 20 -15.10 42.33 -15.78
C ASN A 20 -15.26 41.78 -14.35
N GLU A 21 -16.03 40.68 -14.22
CA GLU A 21 -15.78 39.67 -13.20
C GLU A 21 -14.70 38.68 -13.70
N ILE A 22 -13.47 38.86 -13.25
CA ILE A 22 -12.48 37.78 -13.23
C ILE A 22 -12.88 36.88 -12.06
N THR A 23 -13.65 35.84 -12.38
CA THR A 23 -14.03 34.80 -11.43
C THR A 23 -12.80 33.97 -11.08
N ASP A 24 -12.30 34.17 -9.86
CA ASP A 24 -11.26 33.37 -9.22
C ASP A 24 -11.79 31.94 -9.00
N THR A 25 -11.69 31.13 -10.06
CA THR A 25 -12.04 29.72 -10.10
C THR A 25 -11.31 28.92 -9.01
N SER A 26 -10.16 29.39 -8.51
CA SER A 26 -9.41 28.71 -7.45
C SER A 26 -10.16 28.67 -6.11
N GLN A 27 -10.98 29.67 -5.80
CA GLN A 27 -11.81 29.68 -4.58
C GLN A 27 -13.05 28.78 -4.70
N LEU A 28 -13.61 28.63 -5.91
CA LEU A 28 -14.74 27.74 -6.14
C LEU A 28 -14.32 26.26 -6.06
N TYR A 29 -13.10 25.93 -6.49
CA TYR A 29 -12.54 24.57 -6.35
C TYR A 29 -12.22 24.19 -4.90
N ARG A 30 -11.85 25.14 -4.04
CA ARG A 30 -11.66 24.85 -2.59
C ARG A 30 -12.95 24.45 -1.87
N LYS A 31 -14.12 24.88 -2.34
CA LYS A 31 -15.43 24.55 -1.75
C LYS A 31 -16.03 23.20 -2.20
N LYS A 32 -15.42 22.52 -3.18
CA LYS A 32 -15.79 21.16 -3.62
C LYS A 32 -14.76 20.09 -3.26
N LEU A 33 -13.82 20.41 -2.38
CA LEU A 33 -13.12 19.37 -1.64
C LEU A 33 -14.15 18.72 -0.73
N VAL A 34 -14.45 17.45 -0.98
CA VAL A 34 -15.06 16.58 0.02
C VAL A 34 -14.10 16.58 1.20
N GLN A 35 -14.26 17.53 2.13
CA GLN A 35 -13.68 17.38 3.45
C GLN A 35 -14.40 16.19 4.08
N PRO A 36 -13.71 15.11 4.45
CA PRO A 36 -14.34 14.01 5.15
C PRO A 36 -14.60 14.41 6.62
N ASN A 37 -15.29 15.53 6.85
CA ASN A 37 -15.73 15.94 8.20
C ASN A 37 -16.88 15.05 8.72
N TYR A 38 -17.26 14.00 7.99
CA TYR A 38 -18.37 13.09 8.34
C TYR A 38 -18.05 11.61 8.17
N VAL A 39 -16.79 11.21 7.99
CA VAL A 39 -16.48 9.77 7.94
C VAL A 39 -16.27 9.28 9.36
N LYS A 40 -17.23 8.49 9.86
CA LYS A 40 -17.06 7.73 11.10
C LYS A 40 -15.72 7.01 11.04
N LEU A 41 -14.96 7.03 12.13
CA LEU A 41 -13.72 6.28 12.23
C LEU A 41 -13.98 4.95 12.91
N LEU A 42 -13.21 3.93 12.50
CA LEU A 42 -13.16 2.66 13.20
C LEU A 42 -12.84 2.91 14.67
N ILE A 43 -13.74 2.52 15.57
CA ILE A 43 -13.56 2.72 17.01
C ILE A 43 -12.47 1.77 17.52
N ILE A 44 -11.55 2.31 18.31
CA ILE A 44 -10.57 1.53 19.05
C ILE A 44 -10.93 1.66 20.52
N PRO A 45 -11.22 0.57 21.24
CA PRO A 45 -11.79 0.62 22.58
C PRO A 45 -10.80 1.02 23.69
N ASP A 46 -9.57 1.39 23.35
CA ASP A 46 -8.50 1.68 24.32
C ASP A 46 -8.27 3.19 24.43
N GLU A 47 -8.62 3.79 25.57
CA GLU A 47 -8.57 5.24 25.80
C GLU A 47 -7.17 5.84 25.68
N ILE A 48 -6.13 5.13 26.13
CA ILE A 48 -4.73 5.59 26.00
C ILE A 48 -4.38 5.69 24.52
N LEU A 49 -4.82 4.70 23.74
CA LEU A 49 -4.60 4.70 22.31
C LEU A 49 -5.45 5.75 21.61
N LEU A 50 -6.68 5.99 22.06
CA LEU A 50 -7.52 7.07 21.52
C LEU A 50 -6.90 8.44 21.75
N SER A 51 -6.41 8.74 22.96
CA SER A 51 -5.70 9.99 23.26
C SER A 51 -4.44 10.15 22.41
N PHE A 52 -3.68 9.07 22.21
CA PHE A 52 -2.55 9.08 21.29
C PHE A 52 -2.99 9.41 19.86
N VAL A 53 -4.14 8.88 19.43
CA VAL A 53 -4.68 9.02 18.08
C VAL A 53 -5.27 10.39 17.80
N GLU A 54 -5.86 11.05 18.78
CA GLU A 54 -6.33 12.44 18.67
C GLU A 54 -5.22 13.36 18.16
N ASN A 55 -3.97 13.14 18.59
CA ASN A 55 -2.81 13.89 18.10
C ASN A 55 -2.50 13.67 16.60
N PHE A 56 -3.01 12.60 15.99
CA PHE A 56 -2.81 12.29 14.57
C PHE A 56 -4.00 12.68 13.69
N ILE A 57 -5.15 13.00 14.27
CA ILE A 57 -6.35 13.39 13.48
C ILE A 57 -6.05 14.67 12.68
N GLU A 58 -5.20 15.55 13.21
CA GLU A 58 -4.83 16.81 12.56
C GLU A 58 -3.54 16.70 11.70
N LEU A 59 -2.79 15.60 11.80
CA LEU A 59 -1.55 15.43 11.05
C LEU A 59 -1.84 14.97 9.62
N THR A 60 -1.77 15.90 8.68
CA THR A 60 -1.87 15.58 7.26
C THR A 60 -0.60 14.88 6.80
N PHE A 61 -0.72 13.64 6.29
CA PHE A 61 0.40 12.95 5.65
C PHE A 61 0.91 13.76 4.45
N ASN A 62 2.16 14.20 4.53
CA ASN A 62 2.79 15.11 3.57
C ASN A 62 4.18 14.61 3.14
N GLU A 63 4.89 15.40 2.32
CA GLU A 63 6.22 15.07 1.81
C GLU A 63 7.24 14.79 2.93
N TYR A 64 7.21 15.55 4.02
CA TYR A 64 8.11 15.37 5.16
C TYR A 64 7.84 14.06 5.91
N ALA A 65 6.57 13.73 6.16
CA ALA A 65 6.17 12.48 6.77
C ALA A 65 6.64 11.27 5.94
N TYR A 66 6.42 11.31 4.62
CA TYR A 66 6.91 10.28 3.70
C TYR A 66 8.43 10.13 3.74
N MET A 67 9.17 11.24 3.65
CA MET A 67 10.64 11.23 3.68
C MET A 67 11.19 10.64 4.98
N ASN A 68 10.57 10.96 6.10
CA ASN A 68 10.91 10.38 7.39
C ASN A 68 10.63 8.88 7.44
N ALA A 69 9.48 8.43 6.95
CA ALA A 69 9.13 7.02 6.91
C ALA A 69 10.17 6.22 6.09
N ILE A 70 10.48 6.64 4.85
CA ILE A 70 11.47 5.93 4.02
C ILE A 70 12.90 6.00 4.57
N LYS A 71 13.24 7.03 5.36
CA LYS A 71 14.56 7.14 6.01
C LYS A 71 14.70 6.14 7.16
N LYS A 72 13.63 5.88 7.90
CA LYS A 72 13.59 4.94 9.04
C LYS A 72 13.43 3.49 8.58
N MET A 73 12.63 3.25 7.54
CA MET A 73 12.22 1.91 7.10
C MET A 73 13.14 1.29 6.04
N LYS A 74 14.42 1.11 6.38
CA LYS A 74 15.46 0.65 5.42
C LYS A 74 15.75 -0.84 5.46
N THR A 75 15.50 -1.50 6.58
CA THR A 75 15.84 -2.91 6.80
C THR A 75 14.86 -3.80 6.02
N PRO A 76 15.34 -4.65 5.08
CA PRO A 76 14.50 -5.62 4.39
C PRO A 76 14.44 -6.98 5.11
N LYS A 77 15.34 -7.20 6.08
CA LYS A 77 15.48 -8.47 6.81
C LYS A 77 14.29 -8.69 7.72
N LYS A 78 13.68 -9.87 7.60
CA LYS A 78 12.49 -10.29 8.36
C LYS A 78 12.85 -11.54 9.17
N CYS A 79 12.48 -11.57 10.45
CA CYS A 79 12.57 -12.79 11.25
C CYS A 79 11.51 -13.80 10.77
N ILE A 80 11.94 -15.02 10.44
CA ILE A 80 11.06 -16.09 9.94
C ILE A 80 10.68 -17.00 11.11
N ILE A 81 9.40 -17.01 11.46
CA ILE A 81 8.84 -17.87 12.51
C ILE A 81 8.80 -19.31 12.00
N ILE A 82 9.41 -20.25 12.73
CA ILE A 82 9.51 -21.65 12.30
C ILE A 82 8.45 -22.56 12.93
N ASN A 83 7.85 -22.16 14.06
CA ASN A 83 6.82 -22.93 14.77
C ASN A 83 5.41 -22.36 14.61
N ILE A 84 5.12 -21.67 13.49
CA ILE A 84 3.88 -20.90 13.31
C ILE A 84 2.61 -21.76 13.48
N LEU A 85 2.61 -22.99 12.95
CA LEU A 85 1.46 -23.90 13.01
C LEU A 85 1.24 -24.44 14.43
N GLU A 86 2.31 -24.79 15.12
CA GLU A 86 2.25 -25.25 16.53
C GLU A 86 1.75 -24.11 17.44
N ALA A 87 2.31 -22.92 17.26
CA ALA A 87 1.95 -21.74 18.05
C ALA A 87 0.47 -21.35 17.81
N GLN A 88 -0.01 -21.46 16.58
CA GLN A 88 -1.42 -21.24 16.22
C GLN A 88 -2.34 -22.26 16.89
N LYS A 89 -1.97 -23.55 16.84
CA LYS A 89 -2.75 -24.62 17.48
C LYS A 89 -2.90 -24.38 18.98
N LYS A 90 -1.78 -24.13 19.69
CA LYS A 90 -1.78 -23.83 21.14
C LYS A 90 -2.61 -22.61 21.48
N PHE A 91 -2.49 -21.54 20.69
CA PHE A 91 -3.28 -20.33 20.86
C PHE A 91 -4.78 -20.61 20.86
N TYR A 92 -5.27 -21.41 19.91
CA TYR A 92 -6.69 -21.76 19.85
C TYR A 92 -7.12 -22.78 20.91
N GLU A 93 -6.28 -23.77 21.23
CA GLU A 93 -6.56 -24.74 22.31
C GLU A 93 -6.70 -24.05 23.68
N SER A 94 -5.96 -22.96 23.90
CA SER A 94 -6.09 -22.12 25.10
C SER A 94 -7.30 -21.17 25.07
N ASN A 95 -8.19 -21.27 24.08
CA ASN A 95 -9.26 -20.28 23.82
C ASN A 95 -8.72 -18.84 23.71
N MET A 96 -7.56 -18.69 23.05
CA MET A 96 -6.88 -17.40 22.82
C MET A 96 -6.36 -16.73 24.11
N ALA A 97 -6.31 -17.45 25.24
CA ALA A 97 -5.84 -16.92 26.52
C ALA A 97 -4.31 -16.89 26.62
N GLU A 98 -3.62 -17.89 26.06
CA GLU A 98 -2.15 -17.96 26.06
C GLU A 98 -1.57 -17.27 24.83
N ASN A 99 -0.65 -16.32 25.03
CA ASN A 99 0.01 -15.66 23.90
C ASN A 99 1.03 -16.61 23.23
N PRO A 100 1.09 -16.65 21.89
CA PRO A 100 2.06 -17.48 21.17
C PRO A 100 3.53 -17.22 21.58
N ILE A 101 4.30 -18.30 21.70
CA ILE A 101 5.76 -18.23 21.75
C ILE A 101 6.32 -18.55 20.37
N PHE A 102 7.13 -17.65 19.82
CA PHE A 102 7.73 -17.79 18.49
C PHE A 102 9.19 -18.17 18.52
N ASN A 103 9.52 -19.18 17.73
CA ASN A 103 10.87 -19.67 17.51
C ASN A 103 11.37 -19.22 16.13
N TYR A 104 12.69 -19.04 16.00
CA TYR A 104 13.33 -18.57 14.78
C TYR A 104 14.51 -19.47 14.40
N SER A 105 14.82 -19.55 13.11
CA SER A 105 15.95 -20.35 12.59
C SER A 105 17.33 -19.70 12.77
N ILE A 106 17.39 -18.52 13.37
CA ILE A 106 18.60 -17.74 13.60
C ILE A 106 18.78 -17.52 15.10
N SER A 107 20.00 -17.20 15.55
CA SER A 107 20.29 -16.96 16.97
C SER A 107 19.44 -15.82 17.55
N ASP A 108 19.14 -15.91 18.85
CA ASP A 108 18.34 -14.91 19.56
C ASP A 108 18.93 -13.50 19.44
N GLU A 109 20.26 -13.36 19.53
CA GLU A 109 20.95 -12.10 19.30
C GLU A 109 20.66 -11.51 17.91
N LYS A 110 20.63 -12.34 16.86
CA LYS A 110 20.30 -11.90 15.50
C LYS A 110 18.83 -11.53 15.37
N VAL A 111 17.93 -12.25 16.04
CA VAL A 111 16.51 -11.89 16.11
C VAL A 111 16.35 -10.51 16.74
N ASP A 112 17.01 -10.28 17.88
CA ASP A 112 16.92 -9.03 18.64
C ASP A 112 17.51 -7.85 17.85
N ASN A 113 18.64 -8.06 17.20
CA ASN A 113 19.24 -7.06 16.31
C ASN A 113 18.30 -6.66 15.17
N ILE A 114 17.69 -7.63 14.48
CA ILE A 114 16.71 -7.33 13.41
C ILE A 114 15.47 -6.63 13.98
N TYR A 115 14.96 -7.10 15.12
CA TYR A 115 13.79 -6.53 15.79
C TYR A 115 14.02 -5.07 16.18
N ASN A 116 15.15 -4.74 16.82
CA ASN A 116 15.53 -3.39 17.22
C ASN A 116 15.72 -2.44 16.02
N MET A 117 16.19 -2.97 14.90
CA MET A 117 16.27 -2.21 13.64
C MET A 117 14.90 -1.92 13.00
N CYS A 118 13.81 -2.53 13.48
CA CYS A 118 12.50 -2.46 12.83
C CYS A 118 11.33 -2.05 13.74
N ASN A 119 11.54 -1.93 15.05
CA ASN A 119 10.52 -1.64 16.06
C ASN A 119 10.54 -0.16 16.53
N GLY A 120 9.74 0.15 17.56
CA GLY A 120 9.93 1.35 18.37
C GLY A 120 9.53 2.64 17.67
N ASP A 121 10.45 3.58 17.56
CA ASP A 121 10.31 4.90 16.92
C ASP A 121 10.23 4.85 15.39
N LYS A 122 10.44 3.65 14.82
CA LYS A 122 10.35 3.35 13.38
C LYS A 122 8.92 3.02 12.93
N ILE A 123 8.03 2.75 13.88
CA ILE A 123 6.61 2.57 13.57
C ILE A 123 6.02 3.94 13.23
N ASP A 124 5.44 4.05 12.04
CA ASP A 124 4.83 5.27 11.56
C ASP A 124 3.35 5.34 11.97
N PHE A 125 2.85 6.52 12.30
CA PHE A 125 1.43 6.73 12.66
C PHE A 125 0.73 7.81 11.81
N ASN A 126 1.44 8.38 10.83
CA ASN A 126 0.93 9.52 10.04
C ASN A 126 -0.26 9.14 9.12
N LEU A 127 -0.48 7.85 8.87
CA LEU A 127 -1.63 7.33 8.11
C LEU A 127 -2.61 6.55 8.99
N PHE A 128 -2.51 6.68 10.32
CA PHE A 128 -3.37 5.94 11.24
C PHE A 128 -4.85 6.33 11.10
N HIS A 129 -5.13 7.63 10.96
CA HIS A 129 -6.46 8.14 10.68
C HIS A 129 -7.02 7.55 9.37
N GLU A 130 -6.23 7.62 8.30
CA GLU A 130 -6.63 7.14 6.96
C GLU A 130 -6.87 5.64 6.91
N ALA A 131 -6.04 4.85 7.62
CA ALA A 131 -6.24 3.41 7.72
C ALA A 131 -7.59 3.08 8.39
N ARG A 132 -7.90 3.74 9.51
CA ARG A 132 -9.18 3.57 10.23
C ARG A 132 -10.38 3.97 9.38
N ARG A 133 -10.25 5.08 8.63
CA ARG A 133 -11.29 5.58 7.73
C ARG A 133 -11.62 4.56 6.64
N ILE A 134 -10.61 4.03 5.95
CA ILE A 134 -10.80 3.00 4.91
C ILE A 134 -11.40 1.72 5.49
N ILE A 135 -10.95 1.30 6.68
CA ILE A 135 -11.51 0.12 7.36
C ILE A 135 -12.98 0.32 7.70
N GLN A 136 -13.34 1.47 8.25
CA GLN A 136 -14.73 1.78 8.61
C GLN A 136 -15.64 1.79 7.36
N ILE A 137 -15.19 2.39 6.26
CA ILE A 137 -15.95 2.40 4.99
C ILE A 137 -16.27 0.97 4.53
N VAL A 138 -15.29 0.06 4.59
CA VAL A 138 -15.51 -1.33 4.19
C VAL A 138 -16.44 -2.06 5.16
N GLN A 139 -16.31 -1.83 6.47
CA GLN A 139 -17.21 -2.45 7.45
C GLN A 139 -18.65 -1.99 7.29
N GLU A 140 -18.90 -0.72 6.98
CA GLU A 140 -20.26 -0.22 6.76
C GLU A 140 -20.89 -0.82 5.49
N LYS A 141 -20.08 -1.06 4.46
CA LYS A 141 -20.57 -1.55 3.17
C LYS A 141 -20.64 -3.08 3.04
N TYR A 142 -19.75 -3.79 3.72
CA TYR A 142 -19.56 -5.23 3.56
C TYR A 142 -19.63 -6.01 4.88
N THR A 143 -19.79 -5.33 6.02
CA THR A 143 -19.81 -5.91 7.38
C THR A 143 -18.47 -6.46 7.85
N THR A 144 -17.79 -7.28 7.05
CA THR A 144 -16.50 -7.90 7.37
C THR A 144 -15.51 -7.77 6.21
N TYR A 145 -14.22 -7.94 6.51
CA TYR A 145 -13.19 -8.01 5.46
C TYR A 145 -13.43 -9.20 4.52
N ASP A 146 -13.85 -10.34 5.06
CA ASP A 146 -14.03 -11.59 4.32
C ASP A 146 -15.13 -11.46 3.28
N SER A 147 -16.26 -10.83 3.65
CA SER A 147 -17.34 -10.51 2.71
C SER A 147 -16.89 -9.57 1.58
N TYR A 148 -16.00 -8.61 1.88
CA TYR A 148 -15.37 -7.78 0.85
C TYR A 148 -14.43 -8.60 -0.06
N GLU A 149 -13.60 -9.46 0.53
CA GLU A 149 -12.68 -10.32 -0.22
C GLU A 149 -13.43 -11.26 -1.17
N ASP A 150 -14.53 -11.85 -0.71
CA ASP A 150 -15.41 -12.69 -1.53
C ASP A 150 -16.09 -11.89 -2.64
N TYR A 151 -16.54 -10.67 -2.37
CA TYR A 151 -17.07 -9.77 -3.39
C TYR A 151 -16.04 -9.48 -4.50
N ILE A 152 -14.79 -9.18 -4.11
CA ILE A 152 -13.72 -8.86 -5.07
C ILE A 152 -13.28 -10.08 -5.86
N PHE A 153 -12.96 -11.19 -5.18
CA PHE A 153 -12.28 -12.33 -5.80
C PHE A 153 -13.22 -13.46 -6.20
N GLY A 154 -14.45 -13.49 -5.70
CA GLY A 154 -15.36 -14.61 -5.87
C GLY A 154 -14.86 -15.89 -5.20
N ASN A 155 -15.56 -16.99 -5.46
CA ASN A 155 -15.28 -18.29 -4.85
C ASN A 155 -14.76 -19.35 -5.83
N ASP A 156 -14.70 -19.01 -7.13
CA ASP A 156 -14.15 -19.90 -8.14
C ASP A 156 -12.68 -20.17 -7.84
N LEU A 157 -12.33 -21.43 -7.62
CA LEU A 157 -10.95 -21.86 -7.39
C LEU A 157 -10.33 -22.38 -8.68
N VAL A 158 -9.02 -22.20 -8.79
CA VAL A 158 -8.19 -22.91 -9.77
C VAL A 158 -7.24 -23.85 -9.05
N THR A 159 -6.93 -24.95 -9.72
CA THR A 159 -5.95 -25.93 -9.30
C THR A 159 -4.53 -25.36 -9.36
N LYS A 160 -3.61 -26.01 -8.66
CA LYS A 160 -2.18 -25.69 -8.72
C LYS A 160 -1.61 -25.72 -10.15
N ASP A 161 -2.08 -26.65 -10.99
CA ASP A 161 -1.57 -26.85 -12.35
C ASP A 161 -2.11 -25.79 -13.32
N GLU A 162 -3.38 -25.42 -13.18
CA GLU A 162 -3.95 -24.27 -13.90
C GLU A 162 -3.24 -22.97 -13.56
N PHE A 163 -2.96 -22.74 -12.26
CA PHE A 163 -2.22 -21.55 -11.83
C PHE A 163 -0.78 -21.55 -12.34
N LYS A 164 -0.10 -22.70 -12.28
CA LYS A 164 1.24 -22.88 -12.86
C LYS A 164 1.25 -22.54 -14.35
N ASN A 165 0.32 -23.09 -15.12
CA ASN A 165 0.22 -22.84 -16.56
C ASN A 165 -0.01 -21.36 -16.85
N TYR A 166 -0.86 -20.71 -16.06
CA TYR A 166 -1.09 -19.27 -16.16
C TYR A 166 0.18 -18.46 -15.87
N ILE A 167 0.95 -18.80 -14.84
CA ILE A 167 2.22 -18.14 -14.54
C ILE A 167 3.22 -18.29 -15.69
N PHE A 168 3.36 -19.49 -16.26
CA PHE A 168 4.25 -19.68 -17.41
C PHE A 168 3.83 -18.87 -18.63
N LYS A 169 2.52 -18.79 -18.89
CA LYS A 169 1.97 -17.91 -19.93
C LYS A 169 2.28 -16.45 -19.63
N TYR A 170 2.04 -15.99 -18.40
CA TYR A 170 2.29 -14.61 -17.98
C TYR A 170 3.78 -14.23 -18.10
N LEU A 171 4.69 -15.13 -17.73
CA LEU A 171 6.13 -14.94 -17.91
C LEU A 171 6.53 -14.87 -19.39
N GLN A 172 5.88 -15.66 -20.24
CA GLN A 172 6.10 -15.62 -21.68
C GLN A 172 5.59 -14.31 -22.28
N ASP A 173 4.39 -13.89 -21.93
CA ASP A 173 3.76 -12.64 -22.40
C ASP A 173 4.59 -11.39 -21.99
N ASN A 174 5.35 -11.47 -20.90
CA ASN A 174 6.27 -10.42 -20.44
C ASN A 174 7.74 -10.65 -20.86
N ASN A 175 8.03 -11.62 -21.74
CA ASN A 175 9.38 -11.92 -22.24
C ASN A 175 10.44 -12.20 -21.15
N VAL A 176 10.02 -12.80 -20.02
CA VAL A 176 10.90 -13.12 -18.87
C VAL A 176 10.97 -14.60 -18.54
N LYS A 177 10.26 -15.47 -19.28
CA LYS A 177 10.23 -16.92 -19.04
C LYS A 177 11.63 -17.54 -18.93
N ASN A 178 12.55 -17.16 -19.80
CA ASN A 178 13.91 -17.73 -19.83
C ASN A 178 14.87 -17.05 -18.84
N LYS A 179 14.43 -15.99 -18.14
CA LYS A 179 15.23 -15.26 -17.15
C LYS A 179 15.02 -15.78 -15.73
N VAL A 180 13.92 -16.50 -15.47
CA VAL A 180 13.52 -16.89 -14.11
C VAL A 180 13.41 -18.40 -13.96
N LYS A 181 13.92 -18.93 -12.85
CA LYS A 181 13.74 -20.33 -12.46
C LYS A 181 12.51 -20.46 -11.57
N VAL A 182 11.56 -21.29 -11.97
CA VAL A 182 10.32 -21.55 -11.22
C VAL A 182 10.50 -22.77 -10.32
N GLU A 183 10.20 -22.62 -9.02
CA GLU A 183 10.32 -23.66 -8.00
C GLU A 183 9.03 -23.80 -7.20
N PHE A 184 8.69 -25.01 -6.75
CA PHE A 184 7.53 -25.27 -5.88
C PHE A 184 7.98 -25.46 -4.45
N LYS A 185 7.25 -24.86 -3.50
CA LYS A 185 7.47 -25.04 -2.06
C LYS A 185 6.15 -25.09 -1.30
N GLU A 186 6.02 -26.04 -0.39
CA GLU A 186 4.79 -26.25 0.38
C GLU A 186 4.61 -25.20 1.48
N ASN A 187 5.70 -24.80 2.15
CA ASN A 187 5.65 -23.96 3.36
C ASN A 187 5.93 -22.47 3.09
N LEU A 188 5.40 -21.91 1.99
CA LEU A 188 5.48 -20.46 1.77
C LEU A 188 4.36 -19.73 2.52
N ILE A 189 4.66 -18.54 3.03
CA ILE A 189 3.65 -17.66 3.65
C ILE A 189 2.80 -16.95 2.57
N SER A 190 3.37 -16.75 1.37
CA SER A 190 2.72 -16.13 0.23
C SER A 190 2.59 -17.11 -0.94
N ALA A 191 1.55 -16.93 -1.75
CA ALA A 191 1.27 -17.81 -2.89
C ALA A 191 2.40 -17.81 -3.94
N ILE A 192 3.06 -16.67 -4.13
CA ILE A 192 4.23 -16.49 -4.98
C ILE A 192 5.29 -15.72 -4.17
N LYS A 193 6.57 -15.97 -4.44
CA LYS A 193 7.69 -15.18 -3.94
C LYS A 193 8.77 -15.04 -5.00
N ILE A 194 9.18 -13.80 -5.28
CA ILE A 194 10.34 -13.49 -6.14
C ILE A 194 11.58 -13.16 -5.31
N PHE A 195 12.74 -13.66 -5.74
CA PHE A 195 14.04 -13.26 -5.20
C PHE A 195 15.17 -13.52 -6.21
N LYS A 196 16.32 -12.90 -5.98
CA LYS A 196 17.56 -13.13 -6.73
C LYS A 196 18.58 -13.84 -5.85
N LYS A 197 19.27 -14.83 -6.40
CA LYS A 197 20.40 -15.52 -5.76
C LYS A 197 21.44 -15.84 -6.84
N ASP A 198 22.70 -15.50 -6.60
CA ASP A 198 23.83 -15.79 -7.50
C ASP A 198 23.58 -15.37 -8.97
N ASN A 199 23.07 -14.14 -9.16
CA ASN A 199 22.66 -13.59 -10.47
C ASN A 199 21.53 -14.31 -11.22
N GLN A 200 20.91 -15.32 -10.61
CA GLN A 200 19.73 -15.98 -11.13
C GLN A 200 18.46 -15.48 -10.42
N TYR A 201 17.40 -15.21 -11.18
CA TYR A 201 16.09 -14.89 -10.63
C TYR A 201 15.30 -16.16 -10.35
N PHE A 202 14.61 -16.20 -9.22
CA PHE A 202 13.78 -17.30 -8.78
C PHE A 202 12.35 -16.86 -8.51
N LEU A 203 11.41 -17.72 -8.88
CA LEU A 203 9.99 -17.58 -8.60
C LEU A 203 9.53 -18.84 -7.86
N GLN A 204 9.25 -18.69 -6.57
CA GLN A 204 8.77 -19.78 -5.73
C GLN A 204 7.24 -19.73 -5.64
N LEU A 205 6.60 -20.86 -5.89
CA LEU A 205 5.15 -21.03 -5.89
C LEU A 205 4.71 -21.92 -4.73
N GLN A 206 3.67 -21.47 -4.04
CA GLN A 206 3.02 -22.28 -3.02
C GLN A 206 2.11 -23.30 -3.69
N SER A 207 2.13 -24.54 -3.19
CA SER A 207 1.25 -25.60 -3.66
C SER A 207 -0.12 -25.52 -2.99
N GLN A 208 -0.96 -24.57 -3.39
CA GLN A 208 -2.34 -24.44 -2.91
C GLN A 208 -3.28 -24.01 -4.02
N ASN A 209 -4.57 -24.37 -3.88
CA ASN A 209 -5.62 -23.82 -4.72
C ASN A 209 -5.78 -22.33 -4.42
N ILE A 210 -6.05 -21.52 -5.44
CA ILE A 210 -6.26 -20.08 -5.29
C ILE A 210 -7.55 -19.65 -5.97
N LYS A 211 -8.14 -18.55 -5.50
CA LYS A 211 -9.29 -17.94 -6.17
C LYS A 211 -8.86 -17.51 -7.58
N LYS A 212 -9.65 -17.83 -8.60
CA LYS A 212 -9.35 -17.59 -10.02
C LYS A 212 -8.99 -16.13 -10.30
N LYS A 213 -9.74 -15.18 -9.73
CA LYS A 213 -9.45 -13.74 -9.86
C LYS A 213 -8.14 -13.32 -9.20
N MET A 214 -7.62 -14.08 -8.21
CA MET A 214 -6.33 -13.81 -7.58
C MET A 214 -5.14 -14.13 -8.51
N MET A 215 -5.29 -14.98 -9.53
CA MET A 215 -4.18 -15.35 -10.42
C MET A 215 -3.52 -14.11 -11.05
N HIS A 216 -4.33 -13.25 -11.68
CA HIS A 216 -3.85 -12.03 -12.33
C HIS A 216 -3.35 -11.00 -11.30
N PHE A 217 -4.05 -10.89 -10.17
CA PHE A 217 -3.66 -10.02 -9.05
C PHE A 217 -2.25 -10.35 -8.53
N LEU A 218 -1.96 -11.64 -8.32
CA LEU A 218 -0.67 -12.14 -7.83
C LEU A 218 0.42 -12.01 -8.88
N CYS A 219 0.14 -12.30 -10.16
CA CYS A 219 1.11 -12.08 -11.24
C CYS A 219 1.47 -10.61 -11.40
N ASN A 220 0.51 -9.69 -11.27
CA ASN A 220 0.81 -8.25 -11.29
C ASN A 220 1.68 -7.82 -10.10
N HIS A 221 1.46 -8.41 -8.92
CA HIS A 221 2.26 -8.14 -7.73
C HIS A 221 3.72 -8.56 -7.93
N GLU A 222 3.92 -9.84 -8.22
CA GLU A 222 5.23 -10.48 -8.09
C GLU A 222 6.00 -10.40 -9.40
N ILE A 223 5.34 -10.64 -10.54
CA ILE A 223 6.01 -10.64 -11.84
C ILE A 223 6.06 -9.22 -12.39
N ALA A 224 4.89 -8.62 -12.62
CA ALA A 224 4.78 -7.33 -13.32
C ALA A 224 5.38 -6.15 -12.55
N THR A 225 5.53 -6.30 -11.22
CA THR A 225 6.17 -5.29 -10.38
C THR A 225 7.55 -5.77 -9.95
N HIS A 226 7.66 -6.72 -9.01
CA HIS A 226 8.94 -7.08 -8.42
C HIS A 226 9.95 -7.65 -9.42
N LEU A 227 9.57 -8.66 -10.22
CA LEU A 227 10.51 -9.28 -11.16
C LEU A 227 10.97 -8.30 -12.24
N LEU A 228 10.04 -7.62 -12.92
CA LEU A 228 10.40 -6.68 -13.98
C LEU A 228 11.30 -5.55 -13.47
N ARG A 229 10.95 -4.95 -12.32
CA ARG A 229 11.73 -3.87 -11.73
C ARG A 229 13.07 -4.35 -11.19
N MET A 230 13.16 -5.58 -10.68
CA MET A 230 14.44 -6.17 -10.29
C MET A 230 15.36 -6.38 -11.49
N ILE A 231 14.82 -6.89 -12.62
CA ILE A 231 15.58 -7.02 -13.87
C ILE A 231 16.03 -5.65 -14.39
N ASN A 232 15.15 -4.64 -14.38
CA ASN A 232 15.52 -3.30 -14.83
C ASN A 232 16.56 -2.65 -13.92
N HIS A 233 16.46 -2.88 -12.60
CA HIS A 233 17.44 -2.39 -11.62
C HIS A 233 18.85 -2.91 -11.93
N ASP A 234 18.94 -4.20 -12.30
CA ASP A 234 20.19 -4.83 -12.72
C ASP A 234 20.65 -4.32 -14.10
N ASN A 235 19.76 -4.27 -15.10
CA ASN A 235 20.11 -3.79 -16.45
C ASN A 235 20.60 -2.34 -16.48
N ASN A 236 20.05 -1.49 -15.61
CA ASN A 236 20.47 -0.10 -15.48
C ASN A 236 21.66 0.09 -14.52
N ASN A 237 22.19 -0.99 -13.94
CA ASN A 237 23.32 -0.98 -12.99
C ASN A 237 23.13 0.03 -11.84
N LEU A 238 21.92 0.13 -11.28
CA LEU A 238 21.57 1.20 -10.33
C LEU A 238 22.40 1.21 -9.05
N ILE A 239 22.94 0.05 -8.67
CA ILE A 239 23.86 -0.08 -7.54
C ILE A 239 25.14 0.74 -7.78
N GLN A 240 25.66 0.77 -9.01
CA GLN A 240 26.86 1.54 -9.38
C GLN A 240 26.66 3.05 -9.17
N TRP A 241 25.41 3.51 -9.28
CA TRP A 241 25.03 4.91 -9.09
C TRP A 241 24.60 5.24 -7.66
N ASN A 242 24.86 4.35 -6.69
CA ASN A 242 24.43 4.46 -5.30
C ASN A 242 22.90 4.61 -5.12
N ILE A 243 22.11 4.07 -6.06
CA ILE A 243 20.65 4.12 -6.02
C ILE A 243 20.15 2.84 -5.34
N ASN A 244 19.92 2.97 -4.03
CA ASN A 244 19.43 1.87 -3.21
C ASN A 244 17.93 1.60 -3.43
N PRO A 245 17.49 0.34 -3.33
CA PRO A 245 16.08 -0.04 -3.31
C PRO A 245 15.23 0.74 -2.31
N CYS A 246 14.00 1.08 -2.70
CA CYS A 246 13.02 1.74 -1.83
C CYS A 246 11.82 0.81 -1.60
N HIS A 247 11.85 0.08 -0.49
CA HIS A 247 10.82 -0.92 -0.19
C HIS A 247 9.42 -0.34 -0.01
N VAL A 248 9.29 0.89 0.49
CA VAL A 248 7.98 1.58 0.58
C VAL A 248 7.37 1.75 -0.81
N THR A 249 8.13 2.31 -1.76
CA THR A 249 7.64 2.51 -3.13
C THR A 249 7.39 1.18 -3.82
N GLU A 250 8.27 0.21 -3.64
CA GLU A 250 8.17 -1.12 -4.27
C GLU A 250 6.90 -1.87 -3.84
N GLU A 251 6.67 -2.03 -2.53
CA GLU A 251 5.50 -2.75 -2.01
C GLU A 251 4.21 -1.98 -2.29
N GLY A 252 4.26 -0.65 -2.22
CA GLY A 252 3.14 0.22 -2.58
C GLY A 252 2.71 0.09 -4.05
N LEU A 253 3.68 0.11 -4.96
CA LEU A 253 3.42 -0.04 -6.39
C LEU A 253 2.88 -1.44 -6.70
N ALA A 254 3.40 -2.46 -6.01
CA ALA A 254 2.93 -3.83 -6.17
C ALA A 254 1.46 -3.98 -5.73
N VAL A 255 1.03 -3.31 -4.66
CA VAL A 255 -0.39 -3.24 -4.26
C VAL A 255 -1.24 -2.60 -5.37
N ILE A 256 -0.84 -1.45 -5.87
CA ILE A 256 -1.59 -0.71 -6.90
C ILE A 256 -1.72 -1.53 -8.19
N ASN A 257 -0.62 -2.10 -8.67
CA ASN A 257 -0.58 -2.92 -9.88
C ASN A 257 -1.43 -4.18 -9.76
N SER A 258 -1.45 -4.82 -8.59
CA SER A 258 -2.34 -5.94 -8.32
C SER A 258 -3.80 -5.53 -8.48
N MET A 259 -4.20 -4.38 -7.93
CA MET A 259 -5.58 -3.89 -7.98
C MET A 259 -6.01 -3.47 -9.39
N TYR A 260 -5.08 -3.09 -10.28
CA TYR A 260 -5.38 -2.77 -11.69
C TYR A 260 -6.07 -3.94 -12.40
N SER A 261 -5.70 -5.19 -12.06
CA SER A 261 -6.29 -6.39 -12.64
C SER A 261 -7.76 -6.62 -12.29
N LEU A 262 -8.24 -6.00 -11.20
CA LEU A 262 -9.58 -6.24 -10.68
C LEU A 262 -10.64 -5.43 -11.44
N LYS A 263 -10.29 -4.24 -11.97
CA LYS A 263 -11.17 -3.30 -12.71
C LYS A 263 -12.59 -3.12 -12.11
N GLN A 264 -12.79 -3.44 -10.83
CA GLN A 264 -14.07 -3.31 -10.15
C GLN A 264 -14.24 -1.90 -9.59
N LYS A 265 -15.49 -1.45 -9.51
CA LYS A 265 -15.85 -0.11 -9.02
C LYS A 265 -15.69 0.08 -7.51
N ASN A 266 -15.27 -0.92 -6.73
CA ASN A 266 -15.18 -0.83 -5.26
C ASN A 266 -13.82 -1.32 -4.74
N ASN A 267 -12.75 -0.87 -5.36
CA ASN A 267 -11.39 -1.27 -5.00
C ASN A 267 -10.88 -0.44 -3.80
N PHE A 268 -10.97 -0.99 -2.59
CA PHE A 268 -10.45 -0.35 -1.38
C PHE A 268 -9.05 -0.86 -1.02
N LEU A 269 -8.18 0.02 -0.51
CA LEU A 269 -6.88 -0.30 0.09
C LEU A 269 -7.02 -0.97 1.47
N ILE A 270 -8.10 -1.71 1.70
CA ILE A 270 -8.47 -2.25 3.01
C ILE A 270 -7.43 -3.21 3.57
N TYR A 271 -6.90 -4.13 2.77
CA TYR A 271 -5.92 -5.09 3.29
C TYR A 271 -4.57 -4.44 3.64
N PRO A 272 -4.01 -3.52 2.82
CA PRO A 272 -2.91 -2.65 3.23
C PRO A 272 -3.22 -1.85 4.51
N ALA A 273 -4.42 -1.27 4.63
CA ALA A 273 -4.83 -0.51 5.82
C ALA A 273 -4.89 -1.39 7.08
N LEU A 274 -5.42 -2.61 6.97
CA LEU A 274 -5.45 -3.60 8.06
C LEU A 274 -4.04 -4.01 8.49
N LYS A 275 -3.13 -4.23 7.54
CA LYS A 275 -1.70 -4.48 7.80
C LYS A 275 -1.04 -3.32 8.55
N TYR A 276 -1.28 -2.09 8.11
CA TYR A 276 -0.78 -0.89 8.77
C TYR A 276 -1.32 -0.80 10.20
N LEU A 277 -2.64 -0.95 10.37
CA LEU A 277 -3.30 -0.88 11.67
C LEU A 277 -2.80 -1.97 12.62
N ALA A 278 -2.62 -3.21 12.14
CA ALA A 278 -2.11 -4.32 12.93
C ALA A 278 -0.71 -4.03 13.51
N VAL A 279 0.16 -3.39 12.72
CA VAL A 279 1.49 -2.97 13.21
C VAL A 279 1.36 -1.85 14.25
N CYS A 280 0.55 -0.84 13.99
CA CYS A 280 0.33 0.28 14.90
C CYS A 280 -0.23 -0.19 16.25
N LEU A 281 -1.25 -1.03 16.26
CA LEU A 281 -1.82 -1.62 17.47
C LEU A 281 -0.87 -2.62 18.13
N GLY A 282 -0.17 -3.44 17.34
CA GLY A 282 0.81 -4.40 17.86
C GLY A 282 1.93 -3.75 18.66
N LYS A 283 2.26 -2.48 18.40
CA LYS A 283 3.20 -1.70 19.23
C LYS A 283 2.76 -1.62 20.69
N PHE A 284 1.45 -1.63 20.96
CA PHE A 284 0.88 -1.41 22.29
C PHE A 284 0.20 -2.67 22.87
N TYR A 285 -0.30 -3.56 22.02
CA TYR A 285 -1.07 -4.73 22.45
C TYR A 285 -0.19 -5.98 22.51
N ASN A 286 -0.51 -6.91 23.41
CA ASN A 286 -0.04 -8.29 23.30
C ASN A 286 -0.74 -9.01 22.14
N PHE A 287 -0.34 -10.25 21.85
CA PHE A 287 -0.88 -11.01 20.73
C PHE A 287 -2.39 -11.26 20.85
N SER A 288 -2.86 -11.76 22.00
CA SER A 288 -4.28 -12.09 22.21
C SER A 288 -5.18 -10.86 22.03
N LYS A 289 -4.82 -9.72 22.63
CA LYS A 289 -5.58 -8.47 22.50
C LYS A 289 -5.61 -7.97 21.06
N LEU A 290 -4.48 -8.05 20.35
CA LEU A 290 -4.40 -7.71 18.93
C LEU A 290 -5.30 -8.62 18.07
N TYR A 291 -5.25 -9.92 18.32
CA TYR A 291 -6.06 -10.91 17.62
C TYR A 291 -7.55 -10.66 17.83
N ILE A 292 -8.00 -10.51 19.09
CA ILE A 292 -9.40 -10.26 19.43
C ILE A 292 -9.91 -9.01 18.70
N PHE A 293 -9.12 -7.93 18.71
CA PHE A 293 -9.49 -6.71 18.00
C PHE A 293 -9.60 -6.95 16.48
N LEU A 294 -8.58 -7.53 15.84
CA LEU A 294 -8.58 -7.75 14.40
C LEU A 294 -9.65 -8.78 13.96
N ASN A 295 -9.96 -9.76 14.81
CA ASN A 295 -10.98 -10.78 14.52
C ASN A 295 -12.41 -10.21 14.55
N SER A 296 -12.61 -9.04 15.16
CA SER A 296 -13.87 -8.29 15.00
C SER A 296 -14.09 -7.86 13.54
N ILE A 297 -13.03 -7.71 12.75
CA ILE A 297 -13.02 -7.24 11.36
C ILE A 297 -12.79 -8.40 10.36
N ILE A 298 -11.85 -9.30 10.66
CA ILE A 298 -11.43 -10.45 9.84
C ILE A 298 -11.89 -11.75 10.51
N LYS A 299 -12.90 -12.41 9.93
CA LYS A 299 -13.50 -13.64 10.46
C LYS A 299 -12.72 -14.90 10.12
N ASP A 300 -12.01 -14.91 9.00
CA ASP A 300 -11.01 -15.94 8.72
C ASP A 300 -9.91 -15.91 9.80
N THR A 301 -9.99 -16.89 10.70
CA THR A 301 -9.14 -17.00 11.89
C THR A 301 -7.68 -17.22 11.52
N ASP A 302 -7.41 -18.02 10.47
CA ASP A 302 -6.05 -18.25 9.99
C ASP A 302 -5.42 -16.97 9.43
N LYS A 303 -6.16 -16.24 8.59
CA LYS A 303 -5.74 -14.93 8.07
C LYS A 303 -5.49 -13.93 9.19
N CYS A 304 -6.40 -13.86 10.17
CA CYS A 304 -6.27 -12.97 11.33
C CYS A 304 -5.03 -13.30 12.18
N PHE A 305 -4.81 -14.58 12.50
CA PHE A 305 -3.64 -15.04 13.26
C PHE A 305 -2.34 -14.73 12.52
N LYS A 306 -2.28 -15.04 11.21
CA LYS A 306 -1.12 -14.74 10.37
C LYS A 306 -0.83 -13.25 10.33
N LEU A 307 -1.85 -12.39 10.28
CA LEU A 307 -1.67 -10.94 10.34
C LEU A 307 -1.06 -10.50 11.66
N CYS A 308 -1.53 -11.04 12.79
CA CYS A 308 -0.95 -10.79 14.12
C CYS A 308 0.51 -11.25 14.19
N ALA A 309 0.81 -12.47 13.74
CA ALA A 309 2.15 -13.03 13.73
C ALA A 309 3.13 -12.22 12.89
N ARG A 310 2.68 -11.69 11.74
CA ARG A 310 3.49 -10.81 10.90
C ARG A 310 3.83 -9.49 11.58
N ALA A 311 2.88 -8.89 12.29
CA ALA A 311 3.12 -7.66 13.06
C ALA A 311 4.06 -7.92 14.25
N LYS A 312 3.94 -9.09 14.90
CA LYS A 312 4.64 -9.48 16.13
C LYS A 312 6.00 -10.17 15.91
N ARG A 313 6.35 -10.53 14.68
CA ARG A 313 7.62 -11.22 14.39
C ARG A 313 8.84 -10.43 14.88
N GLY A 314 9.83 -11.15 15.35
CA GLY A 314 10.99 -10.62 16.07
C GLY A 314 10.83 -10.65 17.59
N LEU A 315 9.60 -10.78 18.11
CA LEU A 315 9.36 -11.15 19.50
C LEU A 315 9.38 -12.66 19.66
N ARG A 316 10.01 -13.17 20.72
CA ARG A 316 9.91 -14.58 21.13
C ARG A 316 8.67 -14.79 21.99
N ASP A 317 8.54 -14.00 23.05
CA ASP A 317 7.33 -13.95 23.86
C ASP A 317 6.42 -12.82 23.36
N THR A 318 5.26 -13.19 22.81
CA THR A 318 4.29 -12.24 22.26
C THR A 318 3.27 -11.73 23.28
N SER A 319 3.41 -12.12 24.55
CA SER A 319 2.72 -11.47 25.67
C SER A 319 3.17 -10.02 25.87
N PHE A 320 4.38 -9.68 25.39
CA PHE A 320 4.88 -8.31 25.41
C PHE A 320 4.34 -7.45 24.25
N PRO A 321 4.12 -6.15 24.50
CA PRO A 321 3.82 -5.18 23.44
C PRO A 321 5.01 -5.00 22.51
N GLY A 322 4.74 -4.63 21.26
CA GLY A 322 5.77 -4.38 20.25
C GLY A 322 5.45 -4.97 18.88
N SER A 323 5.97 -4.36 17.83
CA SER A 323 5.75 -4.76 16.43
C SER A 323 6.91 -4.31 15.53
N VAL A 324 6.87 -4.73 14.26
CA VAL A 324 7.84 -4.31 13.24
C VAL A 324 7.16 -3.62 12.03
N TYR A 325 7.79 -2.56 11.49
CA TYR A 325 7.15 -1.68 10.48
C TYR A 325 6.85 -2.31 9.11
N HIS A 326 7.37 -3.50 8.80
CA HIS A 326 7.42 -4.02 7.43
C HIS A 326 6.05 -4.09 6.73
N ASP A 327 4.97 -4.32 7.47
CA ASP A 327 3.63 -4.41 6.91
C ASP A 327 2.98 -3.01 6.71
N GLN A 328 3.60 -1.95 7.24
CA GLN A 328 3.23 -0.56 6.94
C GLN A 328 3.68 -0.11 5.56
N LEU A 329 4.74 -0.72 5.00
CA LEU A 329 5.30 -0.38 3.69
C LEU A 329 4.23 -0.40 2.59
N TYR A 330 3.34 -1.39 2.65
CA TYR A 330 2.25 -1.59 1.69
C TYR A 330 1.31 -0.37 1.64
N PHE A 331 0.83 0.09 2.80
CA PHE A 331 -0.14 1.18 2.85
C PHE A 331 0.52 2.55 2.67
N ILE A 332 1.66 2.80 3.31
CA ILE A 332 2.41 4.05 3.11
C ILE A 332 2.76 4.21 1.64
N GLY A 333 3.25 3.15 1.00
CA GLY A 333 3.63 3.17 -0.40
C GLY A 333 2.45 3.40 -1.34
N SER A 334 1.37 2.61 -1.20
CA SER A 334 0.21 2.73 -2.08
C SER A 334 -0.51 4.06 -1.90
N TYR A 335 -0.63 4.55 -0.65
CA TYR A 335 -1.19 5.86 -0.35
C TYR A 335 -0.34 6.98 -0.98
N SER A 336 0.98 6.93 -0.84
CA SER A 336 1.88 7.94 -1.42
C SER A 336 1.81 7.97 -2.94
N ILE A 337 1.71 6.80 -3.60
CA ILE A 337 1.55 6.72 -5.05
C ILE A 337 0.22 7.35 -5.48
N LEU A 338 -0.89 7.01 -4.83
CA LEU A 338 -2.20 7.60 -5.14
C LEU A 338 -2.28 9.09 -4.84
N LYS A 339 -1.58 9.55 -3.80
CA LYS A 339 -1.51 10.96 -3.48
C LYS A 339 -0.75 11.76 -4.54
N TRP A 340 0.30 11.19 -5.14
CA TRP A 340 1.21 11.93 -6.03
C TRP A 340 1.27 11.40 -7.47
N TYR A 341 0.34 10.54 -7.90
CA TYR A 341 0.45 9.86 -9.19
C TYR A 341 0.55 10.81 -10.38
N LYS A 342 -0.03 12.01 -10.28
CA LYS A 342 0.03 13.05 -11.32
C LYS A 342 1.45 13.59 -11.55
N ASN A 343 2.36 13.41 -10.58
CA ASN A 343 3.76 13.81 -10.68
C ASN A 343 4.68 12.65 -11.09
N ILE A 344 4.19 11.40 -11.09
CA ILE A 344 5.02 10.21 -11.30
C ILE A 344 5.15 9.89 -12.79
N ASP A 345 6.38 9.92 -13.30
CA ASP A 345 6.71 9.23 -14.55
C ASP A 345 6.84 7.72 -14.27
N PHE A 346 5.80 6.95 -14.63
CA PHE A 346 5.75 5.52 -14.38
C PHE A 346 6.77 4.73 -15.24
N GLN A 347 7.10 5.19 -16.44
CA GLN A 347 8.12 4.53 -17.27
C GLN A 347 9.50 4.70 -16.62
N LEU A 348 9.79 5.89 -16.12
CA LEU A 348 11.01 6.18 -15.38
C LEU A 348 11.04 5.44 -14.04
N LEU A 349 9.92 5.39 -13.32
CA LEU A 349 9.78 4.64 -12.07
C LEU A 349 10.14 3.17 -12.28
N TYR A 350 9.79 2.60 -13.44
CA TYR A 350 10.12 1.22 -13.80
C TYR A 350 11.60 0.95 -14.13
N SER A 351 12.48 1.96 -14.10
CA SER A 351 13.93 1.76 -14.33
C SER A 351 14.59 0.89 -13.27
N GLY A 352 13.94 0.66 -12.14
CA GLY A 352 14.32 -0.37 -11.20
C GLY A 352 13.51 -0.30 -9.92
N ASN A 353 13.90 -1.04 -8.89
CA ASN A 353 13.42 -0.78 -7.53
C ASN A 353 14.02 0.54 -7.04
N ILE A 354 13.32 1.65 -7.31
CA ILE A 354 13.70 3.01 -6.93
C ILE A 354 12.56 3.69 -6.17
N GLY A 355 12.90 4.66 -5.31
CA GLY A 355 11.92 5.44 -4.57
C GLY A 355 11.38 6.62 -5.36
N LEU A 356 10.21 7.12 -4.96
CA LEU A 356 9.60 8.31 -5.59
C LEU A 356 10.56 9.52 -5.56
N LYS A 357 11.30 9.69 -4.46
CA LYS A 357 12.32 10.76 -4.33
C LYS A 357 13.46 10.69 -5.33
N SER A 358 13.72 9.52 -5.91
CA SER A 358 14.81 9.33 -6.85
C SER A 358 14.39 9.75 -8.26
N LEU A 359 13.09 9.88 -8.55
CA LEU A 359 12.56 10.16 -9.89
C LEU A 359 13.11 11.46 -10.50
N ARG A 360 13.31 12.51 -9.69
CA ARG A 360 13.83 13.79 -10.18
C ARG A 360 15.24 13.66 -10.79
N ASN A 361 16.07 12.77 -10.24
CA ASN A 361 17.49 12.67 -10.61
C ASN A 361 17.83 11.42 -11.43
N ILE A 362 17.00 10.38 -11.38
CA ILE A 362 17.31 9.07 -11.98
C ILE A 362 17.43 9.12 -13.51
N SER A 363 16.73 10.04 -14.17
CA SER A 363 16.74 10.21 -15.63
C SER A 363 18.14 10.45 -16.22
N LYS A 364 19.08 10.94 -15.42
CA LYS A 364 20.49 11.15 -15.82
C LYS A 364 21.29 9.85 -15.92
N TYR A 365 20.81 8.76 -15.32
CA TYR A 365 21.55 7.51 -15.16
C TYR A 365 20.94 6.33 -15.91
N VAL A 366 19.71 6.47 -16.42
CA VAL A 366 18.93 5.35 -16.96
C VAL A 366 18.36 5.67 -18.34
N ASN A 367 18.23 4.64 -19.17
CA ASN A 367 17.55 4.75 -20.46
C ASN A 367 16.24 3.96 -20.40
N VAL A 368 15.12 4.69 -20.34
CA VAL A 368 13.78 4.11 -20.23
C VAL A 368 13.37 3.24 -21.42
N LYS A 369 14.00 3.41 -22.60
CA LYS A 369 13.66 2.63 -23.82
C LYS A 369 13.89 1.14 -23.66
N ASN A 370 14.84 0.75 -22.80
CA ASN A 370 15.22 -0.65 -22.58
C ASN A 370 14.55 -1.25 -21.33
N ASN A 371 13.73 -0.46 -20.62
CA ASN A 371 13.03 -0.95 -19.44
C ASN A 371 12.00 -2.00 -19.85
N MET A 372 11.99 -3.13 -19.15
CA MET A 372 10.88 -4.08 -19.20
C MET A 372 9.67 -3.45 -18.51
N LEU A 373 8.60 -3.23 -19.28
CA LEU A 373 7.35 -2.68 -18.77
C LEU A 373 6.25 -3.74 -18.78
N PRO A 374 5.34 -3.71 -17.80
CA PRO A 374 4.15 -4.53 -17.87
C PRO A 374 3.23 -4.03 -19.00
N LYS A 375 2.36 -4.91 -19.50
CA LYS A 375 1.45 -4.59 -20.62
C LYS A 375 0.66 -3.28 -20.39
N PHE A 376 0.18 -3.06 -19.17
CA PHE A 376 -0.62 -1.90 -18.79
C PHE A 376 0.18 -0.58 -18.68
N LEU A 377 1.50 -0.59 -18.93
CA LEU A 377 2.34 0.60 -19.06
C LEU A 377 3.10 0.63 -20.40
N SER A 378 2.81 -0.32 -21.30
CA SER A 378 3.64 -0.57 -22.50
C SER A 378 3.55 0.52 -23.57
N ASN A 379 2.50 1.32 -23.56
CA ASN A 379 2.26 2.36 -24.56
C ASN A 379 1.38 3.49 -23.97
N PRO A 380 1.26 4.65 -24.66
CA PRO A 380 0.51 5.79 -24.14
C PRO A 380 -0.97 5.52 -23.83
N SER A 381 -1.64 4.67 -24.62
CA SER A 381 -3.06 4.33 -24.39
C SER A 381 -3.24 3.53 -23.10
N GLU A 382 -2.40 2.51 -22.89
CA GLU A 382 -2.41 1.71 -21.66
C GLU A 382 -2.02 2.55 -20.43
N LEU A 383 -1.04 3.45 -20.57
CA LEU A 383 -0.67 4.38 -19.52
C LEU A 383 -1.83 5.30 -19.14
N ASN A 384 -2.57 5.85 -20.12
CA ASN A 384 -3.73 6.69 -19.83
C ASN A 384 -4.82 5.91 -19.08
N ALA A 385 -5.14 4.68 -19.50
CA ALA A 385 -6.08 3.81 -18.80
C ALA A 385 -5.61 3.48 -17.37
N TYR A 386 -4.30 3.34 -17.16
CA TYR A 386 -3.72 3.17 -15.84
C TYR A 386 -3.87 4.44 -14.98
N LEU A 387 -3.63 5.62 -15.53
CA LEU A 387 -3.81 6.89 -14.82
C LEU A 387 -5.28 7.16 -14.45
N GLU A 388 -6.24 6.84 -15.33
CA GLU A 388 -7.68 6.88 -15.04
C GLU A 388 -8.05 5.93 -13.89
N PHE A 389 -7.47 4.72 -13.90
CA PHE A 389 -7.63 3.78 -12.79
C PHE A 389 -7.09 4.36 -11.48
N LEU A 390 -5.94 5.02 -11.47
CA LEU A 390 -5.37 5.64 -10.27
C LEU A 390 -6.22 6.80 -9.77
N GLU A 391 -6.78 7.60 -10.66
CA GLU A 391 -7.72 8.67 -10.29
C GLU A 391 -8.95 8.09 -9.58
N HIS A 392 -9.58 7.08 -10.18
CA HIS A 392 -10.73 6.40 -9.59
C HIS A 392 -10.40 5.71 -8.27
N LEU A 393 -9.24 5.06 -8.18
CA LEU A 393 -8.77 4.40 -6.97
C LEU A 393 -8.50 5.40 -5.85
N SER A 394 -7.89 6.54 -6.17
CA SER A 394 -7.67 7.65 -5.21
C SER A 394 -9.00 8.18 -4.69
N TYR A 395 -9.94 8.46 -5.59
CA TYR A 395 -11.28 8.96 -5.26
C TYR A 395 -12.03 8.02 -4.31
N ILE A 396 -12.14 6.73 -4.64
CA ILE A 396 -12.84 5.75 -3.79
C ILE A 396 -12.22 5.61 -2.41
N ASN A 397 -10.90 5.68 -2.34
CA ASN A 397 -10.20 5.59 -1.06
C ASN A 397 -10.16 6.93 -0.33
N GLY A 398 -10.76 8.00 -0.84
CA GLY A 398 -10.77 9.33 -0.22
C GLY A 398 -9.37 9.95 -0.13
N ILE A 399 -8.50 9.65 -1.08
CA ILE A 399 -7.14 10.19 -1.17
C ILE A 399 -7.18 11.32 -2.17
N THR A 400 -6.96 12.55 -1.71
CA THR A 400 -6.89 13.72 -2.59
C THR A 400 -5.54 13.76 -3.29
N PRO A 401 -5.50 13.73 -4.64
CA PRO A 401 -4.25 13.89 -5.37
C PRO A 401 -3.68 15.29 -5.16
N GLU A 402 -2.38 15.37 -4.91
CA GLU A 402 -1.63 16.59 -4.63
C GLU A 402 -0.38 16.65 -5.50
N THR A 403 0.17 17.85 -5.65
CA THR A 403 1.49 18.04 -6.25
C THR A 403 2.59 17.61 -5.28
N CYS A 404 3.73 17.14 -5.82
CA CYS A 404 4.87 16.72 -5.00
C CYS A 404 6.17 17.41 -5.44
N ASN A 405 6.75 18.23 -4.58
CA ASN A 405 7.91 19.06 -4.89
C ASN A 405 9.17 18.24 -5.12
N PHE A 406 9.39 17.17 -4.35
CA PHE A 406 10.59 16.33 -4.53
C PHE A 406 10.56 15.43 -5.78
N ILE A 407 9.40 15.25 -6.42
CA ILE A 407 9.26 14.47 -7.67
C ILE A 407 9.33 15.40 -8.87
N THR A 408 8.66 16.56 -8.78
CA THR A 408 8.48 17.47 -9.91
C THR A 408 9.83 18.02 -10.36
N ILE A 409 10.13 17.87 -11.64
CA ILE A 409 11.26 18.51 -12.30
C ILE A 409 10.85 19.97 -12.49
N GLU A 410 11.65 20.92 -11.99
CA GLU A 410 11.53 22.32 -12.45
C GLU A 410 11.66 22.26 -13.97
N LYS A 411 10.57 22.57 -14.69
CA LYS A 411 10.68 22.83 -16.12
C LYS A 411 11.60 24.03 -16.22
N ASP A 412 12.86 23.81 -16.56
CA ASP A 412 13.73 24.90 -16.99
C ASP A 412 12.98 25.61 -18.11
N ASN A 413 12.57 26.84 -17.83
CA ASN A 413 12.06 27.75 -18.85
C ASN A 413 13.26 28.10 -19.73
N SER A 414 13.55 27.25 -20.72
CA SER A 414 14.50 27.52 -21.79
C SER A 414 13.76 27.86 -23.07
#